data_AF-A3F8A9-F1
#
_entry.id   AF-A3F8A9-F1
#
_cell.length_a   1.000
_cell.length_b   1.000
_cell.length_c   1.000
_cell.angle_alpha   90.00
_cell.angle_beta   90.00
_cell.angle_gamma   90.00
#
_symmetry.space_group_name_H-M   'P 1'
#
loop_
_entity.id
_entity.type
_entity.pdbx_description
1 polymer ?
#
loop_
_entity_poly.entity_id
_entity_poly.type
_entity_poly.pdbx_seq_one_letter_code
_entity_poly.pdbx_strand_id
1 'polypeptide(L)'
;YANWEVLRFLLSNLRYWMDEFMFDGFRFDGVTSMLYNHHGINMSFTGSYKEYFGLDTDVDAVVYLMLANHLMHKLLPEATVVAEDVSGMPVLCRSVDEGGVGFDYRLAMAIPDRWIDYLKNKDDLEWSMSGIAHTLTNRRYTEKCIAYAESHDQSIVGDKAMAFLLMDKEMYTGMSDLQPASITVDRGIALQKMIHFITMALGGDGYLNFMGNEFGHPEWIDFPREGNNWSYDKCRRQWSLADIDHLRDKDRNA
;
A
#
# COMPACT_ATOMS: atom_id res chain seq x y z
N TYR A 1 23.25 5.46 -10.53
CA TYR A 1 22.41 6.35 -11.37
C TYR A 1 23.19 7.54 -11.97
N ALA A 2 24.51 7.63 -11.81
CA ALA A 2 25.33 8.74 -12.33
C ALA A 2 25.51 8.85 -13.85
N ASN A 3 25.17 7.81 -14.63
CA ASN A 3 25.39 7.84 -16.08
C ASN A 3 24.47 8.86 -16.75
N TRP A 4 25.05 9.78 -17.53
CA TRP A 4 24.33 10.89 -18.16
C TRP A 4 23.13 10.46 -19.02
N GLU A 5 23.32 9.45 -19.87
CA GLU A 5 22.24 8.95 -20.74
C GLU A 5 21.17 8.17 -19.97
N VAL A 6 21.51 7.62 -18.79
CA VAL A 6 20.52 7.01 -17.89
C VAL A 6 19.64 8.11 -17.28
N LEU A 7 20.23 9.22 -16.82
CA LEU A 7 19.46 10.37 -16.35
C LEU A 7 18.56 10.93 -17.45
N ARG A 8 19.08 11.11 -18.68
CA ARG A 8 18.27 11.54 -19.82
C ARG A 8 17.10 10.61 -20.06
N PHE A 9 17.34 9.30 -20.09
CA PHE A 9 16.32 8.29 -20.32
C PHE A 9 15.20 8.36 -19.26
N LEU A 10 15.57 8.31 -17.98
CA LEU A 10 14.60 8.25 -16.88
C LEU A 10 13.83 9.56 -16.71
N LEU A 11 14.50 10.71 -16.75
CA LEU A 11 13.83 12.02 -16.63
C LEU A 11 12.92 12.29 -17.83
N SER A 12 13.34 11.90 -19.05
CA SER A 12 12.49 12.03 -20.24
C SER A 12 11.30 11.07 -20.18
N ASN A 13 11.47 9.88 -19.61
CA ASN A 13 10.37 8.93 -19.40
C ASN A 13 9.28 9.54 -18.49
N LEU A 14 9.66 10.18 -17.38
CA LEU A 14 8.69 10.87 -16.50
C LEU A 14 7.92 11.95 -17.26
N ARG A 15 8.64 12.83 -17.97
CA ARG A 15 8.00 13.87 -18.78
C ARG A 15 7.10 13.30 -19.87
N TYR A 16 7.51 12.21 -20.53
CA TYR A 16 6.72 11.55 -21.57
C TYR A 16 5.36 11.08 -21.02
N TRP A 17 5.34 10.42 -19.87
CA TRP A 17 4.09 10.00 -19.25
C TRP A 17 3.22 11.18 -18.81
N MET A 18 3.80 12.26 -18.29
CA MET A 18 3.04 13.46 -17.92
C MET A 18 2.46 14.17 -19.14
N ASP A 19 3.26 14.44 -20.17
CA ASP A 19 2.86 15.27 -21.31
C ASP A 19 1.95 14.51 -22.29
N GLU A 20 2.23 13.22 -22.56
CA GLU A 20 1.52 12.46 -23.60
C GLU A 20 0.28 11.72 -23.06
N PHE A 21 0.30 11.34 -21.78
CA PHE A 21 -0.80 10.58 -21.16
C PHE A 21 -1.52 11.38 -20.08
N MET A 22 -1.10 12.61 -19.81
CA MET A 22 -1.75 13.52 -18.88
C MET A 22 -1.87 12.94 -17.46
N PHE A 23 -0.87 12.17 -17.02
CA PHE A 23 -0.84 11.67 -15.64
C PHE A 23 -0.61 12.83 -14.66
N ASP A 24 -1.41 12.87 -13.59
CA ASP A 24 -1.34 13.90 -12.52
C ASP A 24 -0.22 13.65 -11.49
N GLY A 25 0.63 12.67 -11.73
CA GLY A 25 1.67 12.26 -10.78
C GLY A 25 2.05 10.80 -10.92
N PHE A 26 2.85 10.31 -9.97
CA PHE A 26 3.41 8.96 -10.02
C PHE A 26 3.56 8.35 -8.63
N ARG A 27 3.57 7.02 -8.60
CA ARG A 27 4.17 6.25 -7.51
C ARG A 27 5.50 5.70 -8.00
N PHE A 28 6.57 5.95 -7.27
CA PHE A 28 7.87 5.32 -7.51
C PHE A 28 7.94 4.05 -6.68
N ASP A 29 8.00 2.92 -7.36
CA ASP A 29 8.03 1.59 -6.74
C ASP A 29 9.46 1.21 -6.36
N GLY A 30 9.61 0.45 -5.28
CA GLY A 30 10.92 -0.05 -4.84
C GLY A 30 11.92 1.04 -4.43
N VAL A 31 11.46 2.18 -3.90
CA VAL A 31 12.34 3.29 -3.49
C VAL A 31 13.33 2.83 -2.41
N THR A 32 12.95 1.94 -1.49
CA THR A 32 13.91 1.33 -0.55
C THR A 32 15.09 0.65 -1.26
N SER A 33 14.84 -0.02 -2.39
CA SER A 33 15.91 -0.65 -3.17
C SER A 33 16.84 0.39 -3.79
N MET A 34 16.30 1.54 -4.18
CA MET A 34 17.07 2.64 -4.73
C MET A 34 17.91 3.37 -3.67
N LEU A 35 17.38 3.59 -2.46
CA LEU A 35 18.03 4.40 -1.43
C LEU A 35 19.29 3.78 -0.84
N TYR A 36 19.41 2.45 -0.89
CA TYR A 36 20.49 1.72 -0.21
C TYR A 36 21.19 0.72 -1.14
N ASN A 37 22.51 0.63 -1.03
CA ASN A 37 23.33 -0.34 -1.76
C ASN A 37 22.98 -1.80 -1.41
N HIS A 38 22.52 -2.05 -0.18
CA HIS A 38 22.00 -3.36 0.24
C HIS A 38 20.51 -3.56 -0.10
N HIS A 39 19.87 -2.56 -0.72
CA HIS A 39 18.48 -2.58 -1.17
C HIS A 39 17.42 -2.85 -0.09
N GLY A 40 17.76 -2.63 1.18
CA GLY A 40 16.94 -3.04 2.33
C GLY A 40 16.79 -4.56 2.51
N ILE A 41 17.46 -5.40 1.71
CA ILE A 41 17.33 -6.86 1.78
C ILE A 41 18.02 -7.38 3.03
N ASN A 42 17.31 -8.22 3.80
CA ASN A 42 17.77 -8.77 5.08
C ASN A 42 18.19 -7.69 6.10
N MET A 43 17.65 -6.48 5.95
CA MET A 43 17.86 -5.39 6.89
C MET A 43 16.61 -5.17 7.72
N SER A 44 16.83 -4.73 8.97
CA SER A 44 15.78 -4.20 9.83
C SER A 44 16.11 -2.74 10.12
N PHE A 45 15.12 -1.87 9.99
CA PHE A 45 15.24 -0.46 10.29
C PHE A 45 14.69 -0.20 11.68
N THR A 46 15.58 0.05 12.64
CA THR A 46 15.24 0.27 14.05
C THR A 46 14.79 1.70 14.32
N GLY A 47 15.03 2.61 13.37
CA GLY A 47 14.85 4.05 13.54
C GLY A 47 16.13 4.79 13.94
N SER A 48 17.25 4.08 14.08
CA SER A 48 18.57 4.69 14.25
C SER A 48 18.99 5.43 12.98
N TYR A 49 19.36 6.71 13.11
CA TYR A 49 19.64 7.53 11.93
C TYR A 49 20.90 7.09 11.17
N LYS A 50 21.76 6.28 11.80
CA LYS A 50 22.94 5.68 11.15
C LYS A 50 22.57 4.65 10.08
N GLU A 51 21.37 4.07 10.16
CA GLU A 51 20.87 3.11 9.17
C GLU A 51 20.41 3.82 7.89
N TYR A 52 20.00 5.10 8.00
CA TYR A 52 19.53 5.88 6.85
C TYR A 52 20.64 6.69 6.19
N PHE A 53 21.60 7.18 6.99
CA PHE A 53 22.65 8.09 6.56
C PHE A 53 24.02 7.48 6.83
N GLY A 54 24.61 6.88 5.80
CA GLY A 54 25.92 6.24 5.87
C GLY A 54 26.50 5.97 4.49
N LEU A 55 27.56 5.16 4.44
CA LEU A 55 28.16 4.74 3.17
C LEU A 55 27.27 3.78 2.37
N ASP A 56 26.28 3.18 3.03
CA ASP A 56 25.31 2.30 2.39
C ASP A 56 24.21 3.07 1.65
N THR A 57 24.05 4.37 1.89
CA THR A 57 23.10 5.21 1.15
C THR A 57 23.60 5.42 -0.28
N ASP A 58 22.78 5.08 -1.27
CA ASP A 58 23.11 5.31 -2.69
C ASP A 58 22.83 6.78 -3.05
N VAL A 59 23.90 7.58 -3.01
CA VAL A 59 23.83 9.02 -3.33
C VAL A 59 23.44 9.27 -4.79
N ASP A 60 23.85 8.41 -5.73
CA ASP A 60 23.46 8.60 -7.14
C ASP A 60 21.95 8.48 -7.30
N ALA A 61 21.36 7.48 -6.65
CA ALA A 61 19.91 7.25 -6.69
C ALA A 61 19.16 8.41 -6.04
N VAL A 62 19.62 8.89 -4.88
CA VAL A 62 19.04 10.06 -4.21
C VAL A 62 19.11 11.30 -5.12
N VAL A 63 20.24 11.55 -5.78
CA VAL A 63 20.38 12.67 -6.72
C VAL A 63 19.41 12.54 -7.90
N TYR A 64 19.27 11.34 -8.48
CA TYR A 64 18.27 11.10 -9.53
C TYR A 64 16.85 11.41 -9.05
N LEU A 65 16.46 10.94 -7.85
CA LEU A 65 15.14 11.18 -7.28
C LEU A 65 14.89 12.66 -7.00
N MET A 66 15.89 13.40 -6.50
CA MET A 66 15.80 14.85 -6.32
C MET A 66 15.61 15.59 -7.65
N LEU A 67 16.37 15.21 -8.69
CA LEU A 67 16.21 15.77 -10.04
C LEU A 67 14.83 15.47 -10.61
N ALA A 68 14.34 14.24 -10.42
CA ALA A 68 13.02 13.79 -10.87
C ALA A 68 11.91 14.60 -10.20
N ASN A 69 11.91 14.69 -8.86
CA ASN A 69 10.89 15.46 -8.12
C ASN A 69 10.92 16.94 -8.49
N HIS A 70 12.11 17.55 -8.56
CA HIS A 70 12.23 18.95 -9.00
C HIS A 70 11.66 19.15 -10.41
N LEU A 71 11.96 18.25 -11.36
CA LEU A 71 11.42 18.31 -12.71
C LEU A 71 9.89 18.19 -12.73
N MET A 72 9.33 17.16 -12.07
CA MET A 72 7.89 16.89 -12.09
C MET A 72 7.08 18.05 -11.50
N HIS A 73 7.49 18.58 -10.34
CA HIS A 73 6.83 19.75 -9.73
C HIS A 73 7.07 21.04 -10.50
N LYS A 74 8.13 21.13 -11.32
CA LYS A 74 8.33 22.28 -12.20
C LYS A 74 7.41 22.23 -13.42
N LEU A 75 7.15 21.03 -13.95
CA LEU A 75 6.25 20.82 -15.08
C LEU A 75 4.78 20.94 -14.65
N LEU A 76 4.42 20.31 -13.53
CA LEU A 76 3.09 20.32 -12.96
C LEU A 76 3.19 20.59 -11.45
N PRO A 77 3.03 21.85 -10.99
CA PRO A 77 3.14 22.21 -9.57
C PRO A 77 2.20 21.43 -8.65
N GLU A 78 1.03 21.01 -9.15
CA GLU A 78 0.02 20.23 -8.41
C GLU A 78 0.25 18.71 -8.49
N ALA A 79 1.35 18.25 -9.10
CA ALA A 79 1.63 16.83 -9.21
C ALA A 79 1.70 16.17 -7.83
N THR A 80 1.24 14.92 -7.74
CA THR A 80 1.42 14.09 -6.54
C THR A 80 2.39 12.95 -6.82
N VAL A 81 3.54 12.96 -6.13
CA VAL A 81 4.57 11.92 -6.26
C VAL A 81 4.69 11.14 -4.95
N VAL A 82 4.47 9.83 -5.04
CA VAL A 82 4.42 8.91 -3.89
C VAL A 82 5.64 7.99 -3.91
N ALA A 83 6.32 7.85 -2.77
CA ALA A 83 7.39 6.86 -2.59
C ALA A 83 6.88 5.57 -1.95
N GLU A 84 7.16 4.43 -2.59
CA GLU A 84 7.08 3.11 -1.97
C GLU A 84 8.40 2.81 -1.24
N ASP A 85 8.47 3.24 0.03
CA ASP A 85 9.62 3.02 0.90
C ASP A 85 9.20 2.42 2.25
N VAL A 86 9.67 1.19 2.51
CA VAL A 86 9.47 0.48 3.77
C VAL A 86 10.43 0.95 4.87
N SER A 87 11.60 1.50 4.51
CA SER A 87 12.65 1.84 5.48
C SER A 87 12.24 2.99 6.41
N GLY A 88 11.53 3.99 5.88
CA GLY A 88 11.20 5.20 6.61
C GLY A 88 12.32 6.21 6.70
N MET A 89 13.06 6.36 5.62
CA MET A 89 14.09 7.38 5.47
C MET A 89 13.54 8.77 5.84
N PRO A 90 14.13 9.48 6.81
CA PRO A 90 13.76 10.85 7.12
C PRO A 90 13.96 11.78 5.91
N VAL A 91 13.12 12.81 5.80
CA VAL A 91 13.17 13.85 4.74
C VAL A 91 12.96 13.35 3.31
N LEU A 92 12.53 12.09 3.14
CA LEU A 92 12.13 11.55 1.85
C LEU A 92 10.96 12.35 1.25
N CYS A 93 10.03 12.79 2.11
CA CYS A 93 8.84 13.53 1.71
C CYS A 93 8.91 15.03 2.09
N ARG A 94 10.12 15.61 2.07
CA ARG A 94 10.34 17.06 2.16
C ARG A 94 10.81 17.59 0.82
N SER A 95 10.53 18.85 0.52
CA SER A 95 10.87 19.46 -0.77
C SER A 95 12.38 19.44 -1.02
N VAL A 96 12.76 19.38 -2.30
CA VAL A 96 14.18 19.41 -2.72
C VAL A 96 14.87 20.70 -2.26
N ASP A 97 14.17 21.82 -2.28
CA ASP A 97 14.69 23.14 -1.89
C ASP A 97 15.01 23.23 -0.39
N GLU A 98 14.35 22.42 0.44
CA GLU A 98 14.64 22.28 1.88
C GLU A 98 15.77 21.26 2.16
N GLY A 99 16.30 20.59 1.12
CA GLY A 99 17.28 19.51 1.25
C GLY A 99 16.65 18.12 1.46
N GLY A 100 15.34 17.97 1.22
CA GLY A 100 14.68 16.66 1.15
C GLY A 100 14.82 16.00 -0.23
N VAL A 101 14.26 14.79 -0.38
CA VAL A 101 14.29 14.06 -1.66
C VAL A 101 13.20 14.53 -2.62
N GLY A 102 12.12 15.13 -2.10
CA GLY A 102 11.11 15.82 -2.90
C GLY A 102 9.79 15.08 -3.11
N PHE A 103 9.57 13.91 -2.52
CA PHE A 103 8.27 13.24 -2.63
C PHE A 103 7.19 13.98 -1.83
N ASP A 104 5.92 13.85 -2.23
CA ASP A 104 4.80 14.42 -1.49
C ASP A 104 4.34 13.51 -0.36
N TYR A 105 4.28 12.20 -0.64
CA TYR A 105 3.79 11.18 0.27
C TYR A 105 4.69 9.96 0.25
N ARG A 106 4.66 9.20 1.35
CA ARG A 106 5.12 7.81 1.38
C ARG A 106 4.00 6.86 1.75
N LEU A 107 4.14 5.61 1.38
CA LEU A 107 3.22 4.54 1.78
C LEU A 107 3.46 4.11 3.25
N ALA A 108 2.38 3.96 4.02
CA ALA A 108 2.44 3.45 5.41
C ALA A 108 2.46 1.91 5.45
N MET A 109 3.54 1.32 4.90
CA MET A 109 3.62 -0.11 4.58
C MET A 109 3.57 -1.06 5.79
N ALA A 110 3.81 -0.57 7.01
CA ALA A 110 3.74 -1.38 8.23
C ALA A 110 2.31 -1.65 8.73
N ILE A 111 1.30 -0.91 8.24
CA ILE A 111 -0.08 -1.04 8.70
C ILE A 111 -0.70 -2.38 8.28
N PRO A 112 -0.63 -2.81 7.00
CA PRO A 112 -1.19 -4.10 6.59
C PRO A 112 -0.59 -5.30 7.34
N ASP A 113 0.72 -5.31 7.58
CA ASP A 113 1.38 -6.40 8.31
C ASP A 113 0.81 -6.59 9.72
N ARG A 114 0.46 -5.48 10.39
CA ARG A 114 -0.19 -5.54 11.69
C ARG A 114 -1.57 -6.19 11.62
N TRP A 115 -2.37 -5.86 10.61
CA TRP A 115 -3.69 -6.47 10.44
C TRP A 115 -3.59 -7.95 10.09
N ILE A 116 -2.64 -8.33 9.23
CA ILE A 116 -2.40 -9.73 8.87
C ILE A 116 -1.98 -10.55 10.10
N ASP A 117 -1.04 -10.06 10.91
CA ASP A 117 -0.64 -10.73 12.15
C ASP A 117 -1.83 -10.94 13.09
N TYR A 118 -2.64 -9.89 13.29
CA TYR A 118 -3.80 -9.96 14.18
C TYR A 118 -4.87 -10.94 13.67
N LEU A 119 -5.11 -10.98 12.36
CA LEU A 119 -6.12 -11.85 11.75
C LEU A 119 -5.68 -13.31 11.65
N LYS A 120 -4.38 -13.59 11.58
CA LYS A 120 -3.86 -14.96 11.45
C LYS A 120 -3.44 -15.60 12.76
N ASN A 121 -2.87 -14.81 13.67
CA ASN A 121 -2.07 -15.33 14.78
C ASN A 121 -2.64 -14.97 16.15
N LYS A 122 -3.72 -14.19 16.24
CA LYS A 122 -4.27 -13.70 17.51
C LYS A 122 -5.77 -13.83 17.59
N ASP A 123 -6.25 -14.26 18.75
CA ASP A 123 -7.68 -14.22 19.06
C ASP A 123 -8.12 -12.77 19.33
N ASP A 124 -9.40 -12.46 19.08
CA ASP A 124 -9.95 -11.09 19.24
C ASP A 124 -9.70 -10.49 20.62
N LEU A 125 -9.70 -11.32 21.66
CA LEU A 125 -9.47 -10.89 23.05
C LEU A 125 -8.01 -10.50 23.31
N GLU A 126 -7.08 -10.93 22.47
CA GLU A 126 -5.66 -10.62 22.55
C GLU A 126 -5.29 -9.34 21.78
N TRP A 127 -6.25 -8.75 21.07
CA TRP A 127 -6.02 -7.53 20.28
C TRP A 127 -5.73 -6.35 21.21
N SER A 128 -4.51 -5.80 21.08
CA SER A 128 -4.09 -4.66 21.88
C SER A 128 -4.55 -3.36 21.23
N MET A 129 -5.48 -2.64 21.86
CA MET A 129 -5.95 -1.34 21.37
C MET A 129 -4.82 -0.30 21.32
N SER A 130 -3.92 -0.31 22.31
CA SER A 130 -2.71 0.54 22.28
C SER A 130 -1.74 0.08 21.19
N GLY A 131 -1.63 -1.23 20.94
CA GLY A 131 -0.85 -1.79 19.84
C GLY A 131 -1.35 -1.33 18.47
N ILE A 132 -2.67 -1.34 18.24
CA ILE A 132 -3.30 -0.82 17.02
C ILE A 132 -3.06 0.68 16.89
N ALA A 133 -3.38 1.45 17.93
CA ALA A 133 -3.21 2.90 17.92
C ALA A 133 -1.74 3.29 17.66
N HIS A 134 -0.78 2.59 18.27
CA HIS A 134 0.63 2.82 18.05
C HIS A 134 1.02 2.57 16.59
N THR A 135 0.63 1.45 15.98
CA THR A 135 0.95 1.19 14.57
C THR A 135 0.37 2.25 13.63
N LEU A 136 -0.88 2.69 13.86
CA LEU A 136 -1.54 3.67 13.00
C LEU A 136 -0.95 5.09 13.17
N THR A 137 -0.47 5.44 14.36
CA THR A 137 -0.01 6.80 14.69
C THR A 137 1.51 6.96 14.73
N ASN A 138 2.29 5.88 14.67
CA ASN A 138 3.74 5.90 14.66
C ASN A 138 4.28 6.29 13.27
N ARG A 139 4.23 7.59 12.99
CA ARG A 139 4.71 8.20 11.74
C ARG A 139 5.43 9.52 12.01
N ARG A 140 6.11 10.02 10.99
CA ARG A 140 6.76 11.34 11.04
C ARG A 140 5.73 12.41 10.70
N TYR A 141 5.19 13.13 11.68
CA TYR A 141 4.17 14.16 11.45
C TYR A 141 4.64 15.36 10.61
N THR A 142 5.94 15.49 10.34
CA THR A 142 6.50 16.51 9.44
C THR A 142 6.43 16.14 7.96
N GLU A 143 6.00 14.92 7.65
CA GLU A 143 5.99 14.30 6.33
C GLU A 143 4.66 13.57 6.14
N LYS A 144 4.04 13.67 4.95
CA LYS A 144 2.72 13.06 4.73
C LYS A 144 2.85 11.58 4.41
N CYS A 145 1.87 10.77 4.82
CA CYS A 145 1.79 9.37 4.40
C CYS A 145 0.39 8.96 3.92
N ILE A 146 0.36 8.00 3.00
CA ILE A 146 -0.86 7.35 2.54
C ILE A 146 -1.01 6.03 3.30
N ALA A 147 -2.12 5.91 4.02
CA ALA A 147 -2.47 4.72 4.77
C ALA A 147 -3.40 3.79 3.98
N TYR A 148 -3.29 2.50 4.22
CA TYR A 148 -4.14 1.47 3.63
C TYR A 148 -4.14 0.25 4.54
N ALA A 149 -5.28 -0.43 4.60
CA ALA A 149 -5.44 -1.60 5.46
C ALA A 149 -4.91 -2.89 4.81
N GLU A 150 -4.99 -2.94 3.48
CA GLU A 150 -4.55 -4.03 2.61
C GLU A 150 -4.36 -3.48 1.19
N SER A 151 -3.53 -4.13 0.40
CA SER A 151 -3.15 -3.70 -0.96
C SER A 151 -2.80 -4.90 -1.85
N HIS A 152 -2.23 -4.62 -3.02
CA HIS A 152 -1.65 -5.64 -3.87
C HIS A 152 -0.42 -6.34 -3.28
N ASP A 153 0.27 -5.75 -2.30
CA ASP A 153 1.50 -6.32 -1.75
C ASP A 153 1.22 -7.69 -1.11
N GLN A 154 0.08 -7.78 -0.41
CA GLN A 154 -0.42 -9.02 0.17
C GLN A 154 -0.74 -10.06 -0.89
N SER A 155 -1.28 -9.62 -2.03
CA SER A 155 -1.57 -10.52 -3.14
C SER A 155 -0.30 -11.11 -3.78
N ILE A 156 0.77 -10.31 -3.89
CA ILE A 156 2.04 -10.76 -4.51
C ILE A 156 2.71 -11.83 -3.66
N VAL A 157 2.67 -11.71 -2.33
CA VAL A 157 3.24 -12.72 -1.40
C VAL A 157 2.35 -13.94 -1.21
N GLY A 158 1.21 -14.01 -1.91
CA GLY A 158 0.28 -15.16 -1.89
C GLY A 158 -0.65 -15.17 -0.68
N ASP A 159 -0.87 -14.02 -0.04
CA ASP A 159 -1.79 -13.91 1.08
C ASP A 159 -3.25 -13.76 0.67
N LYS A 160 -4.14 -14.15 1.58
CA LYS A 160 -5.59 -14.02 1.44
C LYS A 160 -5.99 -12.56 1.62
N ALA A 161 -7.04 -12.12 0.92
CA ALA A 161 -7.69 -10.83 1.20
C ALA A 161 -8.21 -10.79 2.64
N MET A 162 -8.29 -9.60 3.25
CA MET A 162 -8.75 -9.43 4.62
C MET A 162 -10.14 -10.04 4.86
N ALA A 163 -11.06 -9.83 3.93
CA ALA A 163 -12.40 -10.41 3.98
C ALA A 163 -12.34 -11.94 4.05
N PHE A 164 -11.43 -12.56 3.29
CA PHE A 164 -11.26 -14.00 3.26
C PHE A 164 -10.49 -14.54 4.47
N LEU A 165 -9.63 -13.75 5.12
CA LEU A 165 -9.09 -14.08 6.45
C LEU A 165 -10.16 -14.07 7.53
N LEU A 166 -11.11 -13.14 7.45
CA LEU A 166 -12.18 -12.97 8.44
C LEU A 166 -13.29 -14.03 8.33
N MET A 167 -13.65 -14.43 7.11
CA MET A 167 -14.84 -15.25 6.85
C MET A 167 -14.56 -16.57 6.10
N ASP A 168 -13.38 -16.72 5.50
CA ASP A 168 -12.96 -17.90 4.73
C ASP A 168 -14.08 -18.42 3.80
N LYS A 169 -14.30 -19.74 3.75
CA LYS A 169 -15.30 -20.40 2.91
C LYS A 169 -16.75 -20.05 3.24
N GLU A 170 -17.04 -19.47 4.41
CA GLU A 170 -18.41 -19.03 4.70
C GLU A 170 -18.86 -17.91 3.75
N MET A 171 -17.94 -17.20 3.10
CA MET A 171 -18.29 -16.20 2.10
C MET A 171 -19.05 -16.79 0.90
N TYR A 172 -18.83 -18.06 0.54
CA TYR A 172 -19.46 -18.64 -0.65
C TYR A 172 -20.95 -18.93 -0.47
N THR A 173 -21.41 -19.12 0.76
CA THR A 173 -22.79 -19.54 1.06
C THR A 173 -23.51 -18.65 2.08
N GLY A 174 -22.76 -17.87 2.87
CA GLY A 174 -23.26 -17.03 3.95
C GLY A 174 -23.47 -15.55 3.58
N MET A 175 -23.14 -15.14 2.35
CA MET A 175 -23.24 -13.74 1.91
C MET A 175 -24.64 -13.34 1.41
N SER A 176 -25.63 -14.22 1.48
CA SER A 176 -27.02 -13.89 1.11
C SER A 176 -27.63 -12.90 2.11
N ASP A 177 -28.26 -11.85 1.61
CA ASP A 177 -29.05 -10.88 2.37
C ASP A 177 -30.50 -11.34 2.60
N LEU A 178 -30.91 -12.46 1.97
CA LEU A 178 -32.26 -13.02 2.14
C LEU A 178 -32.43 -13.83 3.41
N GLN A 179 -31.33 -14.17 4.08
CA GLN A 179 -31.30 -14.95 5.31
C GLN A 179 -30.45 -14.24 6.35
N PRO A 180 -30.70 -14.42 7.65
CA PRO A 180 -29.79 -13.94 8.69
C PRO A 180 -28.37 -14.47 8.45
N ALA A 181 -27.38 -13.60 8.60
CA ALA A 181 -25.98 -13.99 8.49
C ALA A 181 -25.57 -14.91 9.64
N SER A 182 -24.53 -15.71 9.41
CA SER A 182 -23.86 -16.42 10.50
C SER A 182 -23.10 -15.42 11.38
N ILE A 183 -22.78 -15.82 12.62
CA ILE A 183 -21.96 -15.01 13.52
C ILE A 183 -20.60 -14.68 12.90
N THR A 184 -20.02 -15.61 12.13
CA THR A 184 -18.75 -15.42 11.42
C THR A 184 -18.86 -14.32 10.36
N VAL A 185 -19.93 -14.34 9.55
CA VAL A 185 -20.15 -13.35 8.49
C VAL A 185 -20.45 -11.97 9.09
N ASP A 186 -21.30 -11.90 10.11
CA ASP A 186 -21.59 -10.64 10.81
C ASP A 186 -20.33 -10.02 11.42
N ARG A 187 -19.51 -10.84 12.09
CA ARG A 187 -18.21 -10.43 12.63
C ARG A 187 -17.28 -9.93 11.51
N GLY A 188 -17.17 -10.68 10.41
CA GLY A 188 -16.28 -10.35 9.31
C GLY A 188 -16.65 -9.04 8.60
N ILE A 189 -17.94 -8.82 8.35
CA ILE A 189 -18.45 -7.56 7.77
C ILE A 189 -18.19 -6.38 8.71
N ALA A 190 -18.45 -6.54 10.01
CA ALA A 190 -18.21 -5.49 10.99
C ALA A 190 -16.72 -5.14 11.10
N LEU A 191 -15.85 -6.15 11.24
CA LEU A 191 -14.41 -5.94 11.39
C LEU A 191 -13.77 -5.36 10.13
N GLN A 192 -14.16 -5.80 8.92
CA GLN A 192 -13.61 -5.22 7.69
C GLN A 192 -13.90 -3.71 7.63
N LYS A 193 -15.14 -3.29 7.92
CA LYS A 193 -15.49 -1.86 7.97
C LYS A 193 -14.72 -1.11 9.04
N MET A 194 -14.61 -1.68 10.25
CA MET A 194 -13.89 -1.05 11.36
C MET A 194 -12.39 -0.90 11.06
N ILE A 195 -11.75 -1.92 10.51
CA ILE A 195 -10.32 -1.93 10.17
C ILE A 195 -10.02 -0.91 9.06
N HIS A 196 -10.83 -0.91 7.99
CA HIS A 196 -10.68 0.06 6.90
C HIS A 196 -10.87 1.49 7.41
N PHE A 197 -11.94 1.73 8.18
CA PHE A 197 -12.25 3.06 8.68
C PHE A 197 -11.21 3.59 9.68
N ILE A 198 -10.79 2.78 10.66
CA ILE A 198 -9.77 3.23 11.63
C ILE A 198 -8.42 3.46 10.96
N THR A 199 -8.09 2.67 9.94
CA THR A 199 -6.88 2.87 9.13
C THR A 199 -6.95 4.18 8.35
N MET A 200 -8.09 4.49 7.73
CA MET A 200 -8.31 5.77 7.06
C MET A 200 -8.24 6.96 8.03
N ALA A 201 -8.90 6.85 9.19
CA ALA A 201 -9.05 7.96 10.13
C ALA A 201 -7.79 8.26 10.94
N LEU A 202 -7.01 7.23 11.31
CA LEU A 202 -5.83 7.40 12.17
C LEU A 202 -4.51 7.18 11.43
N GLY A 203 -4.50 6.50 10.29
CA GLY A 203 -3.28 5.96 9.68
C GLY A 203 -2.39 6.97 8.95
N GLY A 204 -2.93 8.09 8.48
CA GLY A 204 -2.14 9.02 7.66
C GLY A 204 -2.89 10.25 7.19
N ASP A 205 -2.38 10.83 6.11
CA ASP A 205 -2.82 12.10 5.49
C ASP A 205 -3.46 11.86 4.11
N GLY A 206 -3.55 10.60 3.70
CA GLY A 206 -4.23 10.10 2.51
C GLY A 206 -4.62 8.63 2.70
N TYR A 207 -5.52 8.13 1.87
CA TYR A 207 -6.00 6.76 1.94
C TYR A 207 -5.90 6.07 0.57
N LEU A 208 -5.52 4.79 0.58
CA LEU A 208 -5.47 3.94 -0.60
C LEU A 208 -6.31 2.69 -0.38
N ASN A 209 -7.04 2.29 -1.42
CA ASN A 209 -7.78 1.05 -1.47
C ASN A 209 -7.47 0.33 -2.81
N PHE A 210 -7.10 -0.95 -2.74
CA PHE A 210 -6.86 -1.76 -3.93
C PHE A 210 -8.17 -2.37 -4.44
N MET A 211 -8.31 -2.42 -5.77
CA MET A 211 -9.56 -2.80 -6.44
C MET A 211 -10.20 -4.09 -5.93
N GLY A 212 -11.46 -4.01 -5.54
CA GLY A 212 -12.26 -5.10 -4.99
C GLY A 212 -12.26 -5.17 -3.46
N ASN A 213 -11.25 -4.62 -2.78
CA ASN A 213 -11.18 -4.70 -1.32
C ASN A 213 -12.24 -3.82 -0.64
N GLU A 214 -12.73 -2.79 -1.33
CA GLU A 214 -13.78 -1.88 -0.86
C GLU A 214 -15.07 -2.62 -0.49
N PHE A 215 -15.49 -3.58 -1.34
CA PHE A 215 -16.66 -4.41 -1.06
C PHE A 215 -16.28 -5.75 -0.42
N GLY A 216 -15.03 -5.92 0.01
CA GLY A 216 -14.53 -7.15 0.62
C GLY A 216 -14.54 -8.34 -0.33
N HIS A 217 -13.99 -8.18 -1.54
CA HIS A 217 -13.84 -9.24 -2.52
C HIS A 217 -13.21 -10.50 -1.89
N PRO A 218 -13.78 -11.70 -2.10
CA PRO A 218 -13.29 -12.92 -1.48
C PRO A 218 -11.94 -13.38 -2.07
N GLU A 219 -11.40 -14.46 -1.52
CA GLU A 219 -10.23 -15.18 -2.06
C GLU A 219 -8.93 -14.37 -2.02
N TRP A 220 -8.14 -14.47 -3.09
CA TRP A 220 -6.84 -13.82 -3.30
C TRP A 220 -6.64 -13.58 -4.80
N ILE A 221 -5.66 -12.75 -5.16
CA ILE A 221 -5.19 -12.62 -6.54
C ILE A 221 -4.07 -13.64 -6.79
N ASP A 222 -4.14 -14.37 -7.90
CA ASP A 222 -3.05 -15.21 -8.39
C ASP A 222 -2.99 -15.12 -9.91
N PHE A 223 -1.81 -14.82 -10.44
CA PHE A 223 -1.60 -14.69 -11.88
C PHE A 223 -1.36 -16.08 -12.52
N PRO A 224 -1.72 -16.28 -13.79
CA PRO A 224 -1.41 -17.50 -14.52
C PRO A 224 0.09 -17.80 -14.48
N ARG A 225 0.46 -18.96 -13.91
CA ARG A 225 1.84 -19.45 -13.81
C ARG A 225 1.84 -20.97 -13.82
N GLU A 226 3.02 -21.57 -13.97
CA GLU A 226 3.17 -23.04 -13.96
C GLU A 226 2.53 -23.67 -12.71
N GLY A 227 2.76 -23.08 -11.53
CA GLY A 227 2.26 -23.60 -10.24
C GLY A 227 0.75 -23.53 -10.03
N ASN A 228 -0.03 -22.93 -10.95
CA ASN A 228 -1.50 -22.96 -10.94
C ASN A 228 -2.09 -23.38 -12.29
N ASN A 229 -1.30 -24.08 -13.10
CA ASN A 229 -1.69 -24.60 -14.41
C ASN A 229 -2.18 -23.49 -15.36
N TRP A 230 -1.56 -22.31 -15.31
CA TRP A 230 -1.92 -21.14 -16.12
C TRP A 230 -3.38 -20.71 -15.92
N SER A 231 -3.93 -20.89 -14.72
CA SER A 231 -5.30 -20.52 -14.40
C SER A 231 -5.48 -19.00 -14.35
N TYR A 232 -6.59 -18.53 -14.92
CA TYR A 232 -7.04 -17.13 -14.85
C TYR A 232 -8.13 -16.92 -13.80
N ASP A 233 -8.56 -17.97 -13.09
CA ASP A 233 -9.71 -17.90 -12.18
C ASP A 233 -9.54 -16.87 -11.06
N LYS A 234 -8.31 -16.68 -10.57
CA LYS A 234 -7.96 -15.69 -9.53
C LYS A 234 -7.36 -14.40 -10.08
N CYS A 235 -7.18 -14.30 -11.41
CA CYS A 235 -6.67 -13.11 -12.08
C CYS A 235 -7.83 -12.28 -12.66
N ARG A 236 -8.82 -11.99 -11.81
CA ARG A 236 -10.03 -11.23 -12.16
C ARG A 236 -10.64 -10.54 -10.93
N ARG A 237 -11.64 -9.69 -11.17
CA ARG A 237 -12.52 -9.11 -10.15
C ARG A 237 -13.96 -9.57 -10.40
N GLN A 238 -14.64 -9.98 -9.33
CA GLN A 238 -16.02 -10.49 -9.38
C GLN A 238 -17.02 -9.37 -9.09
N TRP A 239 -17.12 -8.38 -9.99
CA TRP A 239 -18.02 -7.22 -9.81
C TRP A 239 -19.48 -7.61 -9.56
N SER A 240 -19.91 -8.75 -10.12
CA SER A 240 -21.24 -9.31 -9.87
C SER A 240 -21.55 -9.51 -8.39
N LEU A 241 -20.55 -9.73 -7.52
CA LEU A 241 -20.79 -9.85 -6.07
C LEU A 241 -21.27 -8.54 -5.47
N ALA A 242 -20.69 -7.41 -5.88
CA ALA A 242 -21.07 -6.08 -5.40
C ALA A 242 -22.37 -5.58 -6.06
N ASP A 243 -22.65 -5.98 -7.30
CA ASP A 243 -23.80 -5.49 -8.07
C ASP A 243 -25.13 -6.23 -7.74
N ILE A 244 -25.07 -7.43 -7.15
CA ILE A 244 -26.26 -8.23 -6.87
C ILE A 244 -26.89 -7.81 -5.53
N ASP A 245 -28.11 -7.27 -5.60
CA ASP A 245 -28.83 -6.74 -4.44
C ASP A 245 -29.11 -7.74 -3.30
N HIS A 246 -29.15 -9.04 -3.60
CA HIS A 246 -29.41 -10.06 -2.58
C HIS A 246 -28.13 -10.59 -1.91
N LEU A 247 -26.97 -9.97 -2.18
CA LEU A 247 -25.71 -10.25 -1.51
C LEU A 247 -25.31 -9.09 -0.57
N ARG A 248 -24.57 -9.43 0.47
CA ARG A 248 -24.12 -8.49 1.53
C ARG A 248 -22.88 -7.68 1.14
N ASP A 249 -22.22 -8.00 0.03
CA ASP A 249 -21.07 -7.25 -0.49
C ASP A 249 -21.40 -5.78 -0.71
N LYS A 250 -22.64 -5.47 -1.15
CA LYS A 250 -23.15 -4.11 -1.32
C LYS A 250 -23.07 -3.26 -0.04
N ASP A 251 -23.21 -3.87 1.13
CA ASP A 251 -23.26 -3.15 2.42
C ASP A 251 -21.88 -2.61 2.85
N ARG A 252 -20.83 -3.01 2.13
CA ARG A 252 -19.44 -2.57 2.32
C ARG A 252 -18.99 -1.56 1.26
N ASN A 253 -19.71 -1.47 0.14
CA ASN A 253 -19.34 -0.68 -1.04
C ASN A 253 -19.72 0.82 -0.94
N ALA A 254 -19.57 1.44 0.23
CA ALA A 254 -20.03 2.81 0.51
C ALA A 254 -18.88 3.79 0.80
#